data_AF-A0A8S0PV18-F1
#
_entry.id   AF-A0A8S0PV18-F1
#
_cell.length_a   1.000
_cell.length_b   1.000
_cell.length_c   1.000
_cell.angle_alpha   90.00
_cell.angle_beta   90.00
_cell.angle_gamma   90.00
#
_symmetry.space_group_name_H-M   'P 1'
#
loop_
_entity.id
_entity.type
_entity.pdbx_description
1 polymer ?
#
loop_
_entity_poly.entity_id
_entity_poly.type
_entity_poly.pdbx_seq_one_letter_code
_entity_poly.pdbx_strand_id
1 'polypeptide(L)'
;MSIITYDEMNGQSLRSHDEMMSMYESWLVKHRKSYNTLGEKNSVANRSYKLGLNLFDDLTNEEYRYIYLGVKTDARKTKSDRYKPKDGNNLPKSIGWRDKGAVAPVKDQGRCGLNFFLK
;
A
#
# COMPACT_ATOMS: atom_id res chain seq x y z
N MET A 1 -17.19 -3.36 13.10
CA MET A 1 -16.26 -2.23 13.11
C MET A 1 -14.94 -2.80 12.64
N SER A 2 -14.48 -2.35 11.47
CA SER A 2 -13.17 -2.66 10.91
C SER A 2 -12.09 -1.90 11.70
N ILE A 3 -10.85 -2.40 11.69
CA ILE A 3 -9.68 -1.74 12.29
C ILE A 3 -9.54 -0.33 11.71
N ILE A 4 -9.77 -0.19 10.40
CA ILE A 4 -9.79 1.08 9.66
C ILE A 4 -10.87 2.03 10.16
N THR A 5 -12.10 1.53 10.37
CA THR A 5 -13.21 2.38 10.86
C THR A 5 -12.96 2.89 12.27
N TYR A 6 -12.23 2.15 13.10
CA TYR A 6 -11.96 2.57 14.47
C TYR A 6 -10.91 3.69 14.52
N ASP A 7 -9.86 3.61 13.71
CA ASP A 7 -8.78 4.62 13.69
C ASP A 7 -9.26 5.94 13.06
N GLU A 8 -10.08 5.87 11.99
CA GLU A 8 -10.73 7.06 11.39
C GLU A 8 -11.68 7.76 12.37
N MET A 9 -12.38 7.00 13.22
CA MET A 9 -13.32 7.55 14.21
C MET A 9 -12.62 8.11 15.46
N ASN A 10 -11.43 7.60 15.80
CA ASN A 10 -10.75 7.93 17.06
C ASN A 10 -9.53 8.83 16.91
N GLY A 11 -9.09 9.14 15.69
CA GLY A 11 -8.01 10.10 15.43
C GLY A 11 -6.67 9.72 16.08
N GLN A 12 -6.44 8.43 16.35
CA GLN A 12 -5.25 7.96 17.06
C GLN A 12 -4.06 7.72 16.13
N SER A 13 -2.88 8.03 16.68
CA SER A 13 -1.56 7.68 16.12
C SER A 13 -1.37 6.16 16.12
N LEU A 14 -0.53 5.65 15.20
CA LEU A 14 -0.19 4.23 14.99
C LEU A 14 -0.30 3.39 16.28
N ARG A 15 -1.24 2.43 16.31
CA ARG A 15 -1.42 1.53 17.45
C ARG A 15 -0.22 0.61 17.66
N SER A 16 -0.04 0.15 18.90
CA SER A 16 0.99 -0.85 19.22
C SER A 16 0.75 -2.13 18.43
N HIS A 17 1.85 -2.81 18.07
CA HIS A 17 1.80 -4.07 17.34
C HIS A 17 0.93 -5.13 18.03
N ASP A 18 0.99 -5.20 19.37
CA ASP A 18 0.24 -6.16 20.17
C ASP A 18 -1.28 -5.91 20.12
N GLU A 19 -1.68 -4.65 20.07
CA GLU A 19 -3.09 -4.27 19.94
C GLU A 19 -3.61 -4.61 18.53
N MET A 20 -2.81 -4.32 17.50
CA MET A 20 -3.13 -4.66 16.11
C MET A 20 -3.25 -6.18 15.91
N MET A 21 -2.35 -6.96 16.51
CA MET A 21 -2.41 -8.44 16.53
C MET A 21 -3.70 -8.94 17.17
N SER A 22 -4.07 -8.39 18.34
CA SER A 22 -5.28 -8.79 19.07
C SER A 22 -6.55 -8.52 18.25
N MET A 23 -6.60 -7.37 17.58
CA MET A 23 -7.72 -7.06 16.68
C MET A 23 -7.78 -7.99 15.47
N TYR A 24 -6.62 -8.25 14.85
CA TYR A 24 -6.52 -9.15 13.71
C TYR A 24 -7.02 -10.56 14.04
N GLU A 25 -6.62 -11.11 15.19
CA GLU A 25 -7.10 -12.40 15.67
C GLU A 25 -8.63 -12.40 15.89
N SER A 26 -9.17 -11.35 16.52
CA SER A 26 -10.62 -11.22 16.73
C SER A 26 -11.40 -11.15 15.41
N TRP A 27 -10.84 -10.47 14.40
CA TRP A 27 -11.43 -10.36 13.07
C TRP A 27 -11.44 -11.72 12.34
N LEU A 28 -10.33 -12.48 12.42
CA LEU A 28 -10.23 -13.82 11.83
C LEU A 28 -11.31 -14.77 12.39
N VAL A 29 -11.45 -14.79 13.72
CA VAL A 29 -12.46 -15.61 14.41
C VAL A 29 -13.87 -15.22 13.97
N LYS A 30 -14.17 -13.92 13.96
CA LYS A 30 -15.49 -13.40 13.58
C LYS A 30 -15.88 -13.74 12.14
N HIS A 31 -14.95 -13.61 11.20
CA HIS A 31 -15.19 -13.84 9.78
C HIS A 31 -14.96 -15.31 9.36
N ARG A 32 -14.70 -16.21 10.33
CA ARG A 32 -14.41 -17.64 10.12
C ARG A 32 -13.31 -17.85 9.08
N LYS A 33 -12.30 -16.98 9.08
CA LYS A 33 -11.18 -17.06 8.14
C LYS A 33 -10.09 -17.94 8.76
N SER A 34 -9.80 -19.06 8.10
CA SER A 34 -8.64 -19.91 8.39
C SER A 34 -7.54 -19.53 7.39
N TYR A 35 -6.64 -18.61 7.75
CA TYR A 35 -5.54 -18.21 6.85
C TYR A 35 -4.21 -18.82 7.30
N ASN A 36 -3.44 -19.29 6.32
CA ASN A 36 -1.98 -19.42 6.41
C ASN A 36 -1.40 -18.10 6.94
N THR A 37 -0.89 -18.15 8.17
CA THR A 37 -0.48 -16.97 8.92
C THR A 37 0.60 -16.17 8.19
N LEU A 38 0.79 -14.90 8.55
CA LEU A 38 1.95 -14.12 8.09
C LEU A 38 3.28 -14.86 8.31
N GLY A 39 3.36 -15.63 9.40
CA GLY A 39 4.47 -16.53 9.69
C GLY A 39 4.69 -17.55 8.58
N GLU A 40 3.65 -18.23 8.13
CA GLU A 40 3.75 -19.18 7.00
C GLU A 40 4.12 -18.49 5.69
N LYS A 41 3.51 -17.33 5.38
CA LYS A 41 3.83 -16.57 4.16
C LYS A 41 5.28 -16.08 4.15
N ASN A 42 5.87 -15.78 5.30
CA ASN A 42 7.27 -15.40 5.46
C ASN A 42 8.21 -16.60 5.59
N SER A 43 7.71 -17.77 5.98
CA SER A 43 8.48 -19.02 6.09
C SER A 43 8.84 -19.63 4.73
N VAL A 44 8.22 -19.16 3.65
CA VAL A 44 8.57 -19.56 2.28
C VAL A 44 9.97 -19.02 1.95
N ALA A 45 10.96 -19.92 1.97
CA ALA A 45 12.40 -19.61 1.93
C ALA A 45 12.91 -18.83 0.70
N ASN A 46 12.09 -18.64 -0.34
CA ASN A 46 12.48 -18.02 -1.61
C ASN A 46 11.85 -16.63 -1.88
N ARG A 47 11.56 -15.84 -0.84
CA ARG A 47 11.03 -14.47 -1.01
C ARG A 47 12.11 -13.42 -0.75
N SER A 48 12.21 -12.44 -1.64
CA SER A 48 13.08 -11.25 -1.47
C SER A 48 12.46 -10.18 -0.57
N TYR A 49 11.23 -10.38 -0.11
CA TYR A 49 10.47 -9.45 0.72
C TYR A 49 9.80 -10.18 1.89
N LYS A 50 9.48 -9.43 2.94
CA LYS A 50 8.74 -9.90 4.12
C LYS A 50 7.41 -9.15 4.21
N LEU A 51 6.37 -9.87 4.63
CA LEU A 51 5.06 -9.29 4.93
C LEU A 51 4.98 -9.01 6.43
N GLY A 52 4.26 -7.96 6.79
CA GLY A 52 3.95 -7.59 8.17
C GLY A 52 2.54 -7.04 8.26
N LEU A 53 2.03 -7.00 9.49
CA LEU A 53 0.71 -6.41 9.73
C LEU A 53 0.73 -4.91 9.42
N ASN A 54 -0.35 -4.45 8.81
CA ASN A 54 -0.61 -3.10 8.37
C ASN A 54 -2.13 -2.81 8.45
N LEU A 55 -2.50 -1.58 8.08
CA LEU A 55 -3.87 -1.06 8.15
C LEU A 55 -4.88 -1.86 7.30
N PHE A 56 -4.44 -2.62 6.31
CA PHE A 56 -5.29 -3.31 5.35
C PHE A 56 -5.48 -4.81 5.63
N ASP A 57 -4.96 -5.34 6.74
CA ASP A 57 -5.02 -6.79 7.01
C ASP A 57 -6.40 -7.31 7.43
N ASP A 58 -7.34 -6.40 7.77
CA ASP A 58 -8.74 -6.71 8.01
C ASP A 58 -9.60 -6.64 6.73
N LEU A 59 -8.96 -6.43 5.56
CA LEU A 59 -9.63 -6.44 4.26
C LEU A 59 -9.24 -7.68 3.47
N THR A 60 -10.22 -8.24 2.78
CA THR A 60 -9.94 -9.18 1.70
C THR A 60 -9.31 -8.45 0.52
N ASN A 61 -8.56 -9.17 -0.32
CA ASN A 61 -7.98 -8.60 -1.52
C ASN A 61 -9.05 -7.98 -2.45
N GLU A 62 -10.27 -8.52 -2.47
CA GLU A 62 -11.37 -7.96 -3.27
C GLU A 62 -11.86 -6.62 -2.69
N GLU A 63 -12.07 -6.53 -1.38
CA GLU A 63 -12.44 -5.29 -0.70
C GLU A 63 -11.36 -4.23 -0.84
N TYR A 64 -10.08 -4.60 -0.67
CA TYR A 64 -8.96 -3.69 -0.87
C TYR A 64 -8.93 -3.13 -2.29
N ARG A 65 -9.13 -3.98 -3.30
CA ARG A 65 -9.19 -3.55 -4.71
C ARG A 65 -10.36 -2.61 -4.97
N TYR A 66 -11.51 -2.85 -4.36
CA TYR A 66 -12.70 -2.02 -4.57
C TYR A 66 -12.55 -0.63 -3.92
N ILE A 67 -11.96 -0.56 -2.73
CA ILE A 67 -11.87 0.69 -1.94
C ILE A 67 -10.65 1.53 -2.34
N TYR A 68 -9.49 0.90 -2.53
CA TYR A 68 -8.20 1.62 -2.65
C TYR A 68 -7.59 1.62 -4.05
N LEU A 69 -7.93 0.65 -4.92
CA LEU A 69 -7.42 0.69 -6.29
C LEU A 69 -8.31 1.57 -7.17
N GLY A 70 -7.71 2.64 -7.70
CA GLY A 70 -8.40 3.53 -8.61
C GLY A 70 -8.76 2.93 -9.97
N VAL A 71 -9.58 3.67 -10.71
CA VAL A 71 -10.03 3.26 -12.05
C VAL A 71 -8.84 3.21 -13.02
N LYS A 72 -8.61 2.05 -13.64
CA LYS A 72 -7.70 1.94 -14.78
C LYS A 72 -8.32 2.65 -15.97
N THR A 73 -7.75 3.79 -16.36
CA THR A 73 -8.15 4.44 -17.61
C THR A 73 -7.41 3.76 -18.77
N ASP A 74 -8.17 3.23 -19.74
CA ASP A 74 -7.62 2.88 -21.06
C ASP A 74 -7.33 4.15 -21.85
N ALA A 75 -6.37 4.93 -21.35
CA ALA A 75 -5.87 6.08 -22.06
C ALA A 75 -5.09 5.55 -23.27
N ARG A 76 -5.70 5.60 -24.46
CA ARG A 76 -4.97 5.47 -25.73
C ARG A 76 -3.91 6.56 -25.75
N LYS A 77 -2.66 6.20 -25.45
CA LYS A 77 -1.53 7.13 -25.44
C LYS A 77 -1.14 7.42 -26.89
N THR A 78 -1.37 8.65 -27.35
CA THR A 78 -0.75 9.14 -28.58
C THR A 78 0.76 9.20 -28.35
N LYS A 79 1.56 8.63 -29.28
CA LYS A 79 3.01 8.75 -29.22
C LYS A 79 3.39 10.24 -29.28
N SER A 80 4.21 10.68 -28.34
CA SER A 80 4.65 12.07 -28.22
C SER A 80 6.17 12.11 -28.27
N ASP A 81 6.72 13.02 -29.08
CA ASP A 81 8.17 13.29 -29.16
C ASP A 81 8.69 14.15 -28.00
N ARG A 82 7.92 14.31 -26.91
CA ARG A 82 8.27 15.15 -25.76
C ARG A 82 9.56 14.72 -25.06
N TYR A 83 9.90 13.43 -25.13
CA TYR A 83 11.14 12.90 -24.60
C TYR A 83 11.96 12.27 -25.73
N LYS A 84 13.16 12.79 -25.95
CA LYS A 84 14.17 12.20 -26.86
C LYS A 84 15.35 11.75 -26.01
N PRO A 85 15.61 10.43 -25.88
CA PRO A 85 16.82 9.93 -25.24
C PRO A 85 18.04 10.55 -25.92
N LYS A 86 18.99 11.05 -25.14
CA LYS A 86 20.31 11.45 -25.65
C LYS A 86 21.28 10.31 -25.38
N ASP A 87 21.85 9.75 -26.44
CA ASP A 87 22.89 8.74 -26.33
C ASP A 87 24.18 9.38 -25.78
N GLY A 88 24.86 8.70 -24.85
CA GLY A 88 26.14 9.16 -24.27
C GLY A 88 26.08 9.75 -22.86
N ASN A 89 24.93 9.71 -22.17
CA ASN A 89 24.84 10.19 -20.80
C ASN A 89 25.34 9.13 -19.80
N ASN A 90 26.40 9.45 -19.03
CA ASN A 90 26.83 8.66 -17.88
C ASN A 90 25.78 8.77 -16.76
N LEU A 91 24.88 7.79 -16.68
CA LEU A 91 23.84 7.73 -15.65
C LEU A 91 24.42 7.17 -14.33
N PRO A 92 24.00 7.71 -13.18
CA PRO A 92 24.41 7.16 -11.88
C PRO A 92 23.80 5.78 -11.66
N LYS A 93 24.49 4.92 -10.90
CA LYS A 93 24.02 3.55 -10.58
C LYS A 93 22.73 3.52 -9.73
N SER A 94 22.48 4.57 -8.94
CA SER A 94 21.25 4.72 -8.16
C SER A 94 20.96 6.22 -7.93
N ILE A 95 19.69 6.57 -7.73
CA ILE A 95 19.27 7.94 -7.43
C ILE A 95 18.19 7.94 -6.35
N GLY A 96 18.46 8.63 -5.23
CA GLY A 96 17.51 8.91 -4.16
C GLY A 96 16.94 10.32 -4.28
N TRP A 97 15.68 10.46 -4.71
CA TRP A 97 15.03 11.78 -4.79
C TRP A 97 14.65 12.37 -3.43
N ARG A 98 14.52 11.51 -2.40
CA ARG A 98 14.27 11.91 -1.01
C ARG A 98 15.45 12.70 -0.45
N ASP A 99 16.66 12.23 -0.69
CA ASP A 99 17.92 12.86 -0.25
C ASP A 99 18.13 14.24 -0.90
N LYS A 100 17.49 14.46 -2.06
CA LYS A 100 17.52 15.72 -2.80
C LYS A 100 16.39 16.68 -2.40
N GLY A 101 15.54 16.34 -1.43
CA GLY A 101 14.41 17.16 -1.02
C GLY A 101 13.30 17.30 -2.08
N ALA A 102 13.31 16.47 -3.12
CA ALA A 102 12.36 16.55 -4.24
C ALA A 102 11.07 15.73 -4.01
N VAL A 103 10.92 15.12 -2.84
CA VAL A 103 9.80 14.22 -2.50
C VAL A 103 9.05 14.79 -1.29
N ALA A 104 7.77 15.06 -1.47
CA ALA A 104 6.88 15.49 -0.39
C ALA A 104 6.59 14.33 0.60
N PRO A 105 6.11 14.62 1.83
CA PRO A 105 5.67 13.58 2.77
C PRO A 105 4.64 12.64 2.15
N VAL A 106 4.64 11.38 2.59
CA VAL A 106 3.66 10.38 2.15
C VAL A 106 2.27 10.81 2.59
N LYS A 107 1.35 10.94 1.64
CA LYS A 107 -0.06 11.31 1.88
C LYS A 107 -0.94 10.05 1.95
N ASP A 108 -2.07 10.16 2.63
CA ASP A 108 -3.14 9.16 2.60
C ASP A 108 -4.19 9.55 1.54
N GLN A 109 -4.51 8.60 0.65
CA GLN A 109 -5.54 8.75 -0.38
C GLN A 109 -6.97 8.57 0.17
N GLY A 110 -7.10 8.01 1.38
CA GLY A 110 -8.37 7.64 1.96
C GLY A 110 -9.13 6.63 1.10
N ARG A 111 -10.46 6.62 1.24
CA ARG A 111 -11.37 5.68 0.53
C ARG A 111 -11.74 6.13 -0.88
N CYS A 112 -11.13 7.20 -1.38
CA CYS A 112 -11.41 7.70 -2.70
C CYS A 112 -10.42 7.06 -3.68
N GLY A 113 -10.90 6.17 -4.56
CA GLY A 113 -10.10 5.57 -5.65
C GLY A 113 -9.61 6.57 -6.72
N LEU A 114 -9.57 7.87 -6.42
CA LEU A 114 -9.05 8.89 -7.32
C LEU A 114 -7.53 9.03 -7.14
N ASN A 115 -6.78 8.08 -7.68
CA ASN A 115 -5.32 8.19 -7.84
C ASN A 115 -4.88 9.30 -8.83
N PHE A 116 -5.79 10.21 -9.21
CA PHE A 116 -5.56 11.25 -10.20
C PHE A 116 -5.30 12.65 -9.61
N PHE A 117 -5.61 12.88 -8.32
CA PHE A 117 -5.51 14.21 -7.73
C PHE A 117 -4.96 14.18 -6.30
N LEU A 118 -3.66 13.97 -6.15
CA LEU A 118 -2.91 14.53 -5.03
C LEU A 118 -1.67 15.22 -5.59
N LYS A 119 -1.86 16.48 -5.98
CA LYS A 119 -0.77 17.43 -6.24
C LYS A 119 -0.25 17.98 -4.91
#